data_AF-W4K4H6-F1
#
_entry.id   AF-W4K4H6-F1
#
_cell.length_a   1.000
_cell.length_b   1.000
_cell.length_c   1.000
_cell.angle_alpha   90.00
_cell.angle_beta   90.00
_cell.angle_gamma   90.00
#
_symmetry.space_group_name_H-M   'P 1'
#
loop_
_entity.id
_entity.type
_entity.pdbx_description
1 polymer ?
#
loop_
_entity_poly.entity_id
_entity_poly.type
_entity_poly.pdbx_seq_one_letter_code
_entity_poly.pdbx_strand_id
1 'polypeptide(L)'
;IDRSIPVFNIDGMANEGGKITDKACLLMRMMNNEGNYHDEQCELLATNLGGEDVILGTDWLHEHNPQINWVKNHLMFSTCARMCLVC
;
A
#
# COMPACT_ATOMS: atom_id res chain seq x y z
N ILE A 1 -3.78 -4.80 -17.39
CA ILE A 1 -2.31 -5.02 -17.33
C ILE A 1 -1.94 -5.81 -18.58
N ASP A 2 -0.92 -5.43 -19.35
CA ASP A 2 -0.64 -6.08 -20.66
C ASP A 2 -0.04 -7.49 -20.52
N ARG A 3 0.57 -7.79 -19.38
CA ARG A 3 1.13 -9.11 -19.05
C ARG A 3 0.79 -9.48 -17.61
N SER A 4 0.30 -10.70 -17.40
CA SER A 4 0.06 -11.23 -16.05
C SER A 4 1.36 -11.39 -15.28
N ILE A 5 1.33 -11.06 -13.99
CA ILE A 5 2.49 -11.10 -13.10
C ILE A 5 2.35 -12.31 -12.17
N PRO A 6 3.33 -13.24 -12.13
CA PRO A 6 3.30 -14.34 -11.18
C PRO A 6 3.54 -13.82 -9.76
N VAL A 7 2.73 -14.32 -8.80
CA VAL A 7 2.85 -13.96 -7.38
C VAL A 7 3.27 -15.20 -6.59
N PHE A 8 4.25 -15.01 -5.73
CA PHE A 8 4.73 -16.02 -4.81
C PHE A 8 4.60 -15.48 -3.39
N ASN A 9 4.15 -16.35 -2.48
CA ASN A 9 4.07 -16.06 -1.06
C ASN A 9 5.48 -16.05 -0.44
N ILE A 10 5.58 -15.61 0.82
CA ILE A 10 6.86 -15.54 1.56
C ILE A 10 7.54 -16.92 1.68
N ASP A 11 6.75 -17.99 1.72
CA ASP A 11 7.24 -19.38 1.74
C ASP A 11 7.75 -19.87 0.37
N GLY A 12 7.65 -19.05 -0.67
CA GLY A 12 8.07 -19.36 -2.04
C GLY A 12 7.04 -20.13 -2.86
N MET A 13 5.89 -20.50 -2.29
CA MET A 13 4.82 -21.17 -3.03
C MET A 13 4.06 -20.17 -3.89
N ALA A 14 3.49 -20.65 -4.99
CA ALA A 14 2.62 -19.83 -5.82
C ALA A 14 1.40 -19.37 -5.02
N ASN A 15 1.01 -18.11 -5.19
CA ASN A 15 -0.18 -17.57 -4.54
C ASN A 15 -1.43 -18.33 -5.03
N GLU A 16 -2.30 -18.74 -4.11
CA GLU A 16 -3.51 -19.52 -4.43
C GLU A 16 -4.51 -18.74 -5.30
N GLY A 17 -4.54 -17.41 -5.16
CA GLY A 17 -5.31 -16.53 -6.04
C GLY A 17 -4.77 -16.42 -7.47
N GLY A 18 -3.65 -17.07 -7.76
CA GLY A 18 -3.03 -17.10 -9.07
C GLY A 18 -2.20 -15.86 -9.36
N LYS A 19 -2.24 -15.43 -10.63
CA LYS A 19 -1.44 -14.31 -11.13
C LYS A 19 -2.21 -13.00 -11.01
N ILE A 20 -1.49 -11.89 -10.89
CA ILE A 20 -2.10 -10.57 -11.02
C ILE A 20 -2.46 -10.35 -12.49
N THR A 21 -3.74 -10.11 -12.74
CA THR A 21 -4.28 -9.76 -14.06
C THR A 21 -4.88 -8.35 -14.09
N ASP A 22 -5.24 -7.83 -12.91
CA ASP A 22 -6.03 -6.64 -12.75
C ASP A 22 -5.37 -5.65 -11.79
N LYS A 23 -5.73 -4.39 -11.96
CA LYS A 23 -5.31 -3.27 -11.12
C LYS A 23 -6.52 -2.41 -10.80
N ALA A 24 -6.51 -1.78 -9.64
CA ALA A 24 -7.57 -0.91 -9.17
C ALA A 24 -7.00 0.45 -8.78
N CYS A 25 -7.63 1.52 -9.24
CA CYS A 25 -7.36 2.87 -8.72
C CYS A 25 -8.29 3.14 -7.54
N LEU A 26 -7.73 3.31 -6.35
CA LEU A 26 -8.46 3.55 -5.11
C LEU A 26 -8.04 4.88 -4.50
N LEU A 27 -8.99 5.54 -3.83
CA LEU A 27 -8.69 6.60 -2.87
C LEU A 27 -8.43 5.93 -1.52
N MET A 28 -7.20 6.01 -1.06
CA MET A 28 -6.78 5.44 0.21
C MET A 28 -6.62 6.55 1.25
N ARG A 29 -7.23 6.36 2.43
CA ARG A 29 -7.01 7.20 3.60
C ARG A 29 -6.28 6.40 4.68
N MET A 30 -5.13 6.89 5.09
CA MET A 30 -4.41 6.39 6.27
C MET A 30 -4.56 7.38 7.40
N MET A 31 -4.98 6.92 8.57
CA MET A 31 -5.19 7.77 9.74
C MET A 31 -4.42 7.19 10.94
N ASN A 32 -3.79 8.07 11.72
CA ASN A 32 -3.19 7.67 13.00
C ASN A 32 -4.12 7.96 14.18
N ASN A 33 -3.77 7.43 15.35
CA ASN A 33 -4.59 7.56 16.57
C ASN A 33 -4.71 9.01 17.10
N GLU A 34 -3.92 9.93 16.55
CA GLU A 34 -3.92 11.36 16.90
C GLU A 34 -4.79 12.19 15.95
N GLY A 35 -5.46 11.55 14.98
CA GLY A 35 -6.36 12.19 14.02
C GLY A 35 -5.64 12.81 12.82
N ASN A 36 -4.32 12.63 12.69
CA ASN A 36 -3.63 12.98 11.45
C ASN A 36 -3.94 11.94 10.39
N TYR A 37 -4.12 12.39 9.15
CA TYR A 37 -4.44 11.52 8.04
C TYR A 37 -3.66 11.90 6.78
N HIS A 38 -3.54 10.94 5.87
CA HIS A 38 -2.96 11.04 4.54
C HIS A 38 -3.92 10.42 3.55
N ASP A 39 -4.27 11.18 2.51
CA ASP A 39 -5.19 10.76 1.45
C ASP A 39 -4.44 10.70 0.13
N GLU A 40 -4.53 9.58 -0.57
CA GLU A 40 -3.88 9.45 -1.86
C GLU A 40 -4.72 8.64 -2.84
N GLN A 41 -4.59 8.98 -4.12
CA GLN A 41 -5.07 8.13 -5.19
C GLN A 41 -3.96 7.16 -5.57
N CYS A 42 -4.16 5.88 -5.29
CA CYS A 42 -3.21 4.83 -5.59
C CYS A 42 -3.72 3.90 -6.67
N GLU A 43 -2.83 3.49 -7.56
CA GLU A 43 -3.05 2.34 -8.42
C GLU A 43 -2.46 1.10 -7.73
N LEU A 44 -3.32 0.18 -7.30
CA LEU A 44 -2.93 -1.05 -6.63
C LEU A 44 -3.11 -2.26 -7.56
N LEU A 45 -2.24 -3.24 -7.41
CA LEU A 45 -2.36 -4.53 -8.09
C LEU A 45 -3.33 -5.44 -7.32
N ALA A 46 -4.26 -6.08 -8.03
CA ALA A 46 -5.25 -6.95 -7.41
C ALA A 46 -4.74 -8.40 -7.35
N THR A 47 -4.71 -8.98 -6.15
CA THR A 47 -4.37 -10.39 -5.92
C THR A 47 -5.04 -10.90 -4.64
N ASN A 48 -4.95 -12.20 -4.38
CA ASN A 48 -5.41 -12.78 -3.13
C ASN A 48 -4.34 -12.55 -2.04
N LEU A 49 -4.66 -11.68 -1.08
CA LEU A 49 -3.80 -11.34 0.05
C LEU A 49 -4.10 -12.18 1.31
N GLY A 50 -5.03 -13.14 1.23
CA GLY A 50 -5.47 -13.92 2.37
C GLY A 50 -6.29 -13.07 3.34
N GLY A 51 -5.72 -12.77 4.51
CA GLY A 51 -6.40 -12.03 5.58
C GLY A 51 -6.21 -10.50 5.54
N GLU A 52 -5.34 -10.00 4.67
CA GLU A 52 -5.01 -8.58 4.57
C GLU A 52 -5.81 -7.90 3.45
N ASP A 53 -6.19 -6.64 3.66
CA ASP A 53 -6.91 -5.86 2.63
C ASP A 53 -5.96 -5.22 1.62
N VAL A 54 -4.82 -4.71 2.09
CA VAL A 54 -3.81 -3.99 1.28
C VAL A 54 -2.41 -4.28 1.84
N ILE A 55 -1.45 -4.52 0.94
CA ILE A 55 -0.03 -4.55 1.28
C ILE A 55 0.66 -3.39 0.56
N LEU A 56 1.31 -2.51 1.33
CA LEU A 56 2.15 -1.44 0.81
C LEU A 56 3.62 -1.89 0.82
N GLY A 57 4.27 -1.77 -0.32
CA GLY A 57 5.68 -2.14 -0.49
C GLY A 57 6.64 -1.15 0.15
N THR A 58 7.93 -1.51 0.16
CA THR A 58 9.00 -0.63 0.65
C THR A 58 9.29 0.54 -0.28
N ASP A 59 8.99 0.39 -1.56
CA ASP A 59 9.00 1.47 -2.56
C ASP A 59 8.03 2.59 -2.18
N TRP A 60 6.81 2.23 -1.80
CA TRP A 60 5.82 3.17 -1.29
C TRP A 60 6.33 3.90 -0.03
N LEU A 61 6.94 3.15 0.91
CA LEU A 61 7.55 3.74 2.12
C LEU A 61 8.69 4.71 1.81
N HIS A 62 9.55 4.39 0.84
CA HIS A 62 10.65 5.27 0.44
C HIS A 62 10.17 6.55 -0.24
N GLU A 63 9.13 6.46 -1.07
CA GLU A 63 8.54 7.62 -1.74
C GLU A 63 7.95 8.62 -0.74
N HIS A 64 7.23 8.10 0.26
CA HIS A 64 6.53 8.92 1.25
C HIS A 64 7.43 9.35 2.42
N ASN A 65 8.47 8.55 2.71
CA ASN A 65 9.40 8.70 3.82
C ASN A 65 8.71 9.12 5.14
N PRO A 66 7.66 8.41 5.58
CA PRO A 66 6.90 8.80 6.76
C PRO A 66 7.72 8.59 8.03
N GLN A 67 7.36 9.31 9.08
CA GLN A 67 7.89 9.06 10.42
C GLN A 67 7.14 7.87 11.04
N ILE A 68 7.86 6.77 11.26
CA ILE A 68 7.30 5.55 11.84
C ILE A 68 7.82 5.37 13.27
N ASN A 69 6.89 5.34 14.22
CA ASN A 69 7.17 4.94 15.59
C ASN A 69 6.63 3.53 15.84
N TRP A 70 7.50 2.55 15.66
CA TRP A 70 7.19 1.12 15.84
C TRP A 70 6.76 0.76 17.26
N VAL A 71 7.28 1.44 18.29
CA VAL A 71 6.93 1.15 19.69
C VAL A 71 5.50 1.59 20.02
N LYS A 72 5.06 2.71 19.41
CA LYS A 72 3.72 3.27 19.61
C LYS A 72 2.72 2.85 18.54
N ASN A 73 3.15 2.08 17.52
CA ASN A 73 2.38 1.82 16.30
C ASN A 73 1.83 3.11 15.67
N HIS A 74 2.65 4.16 15.59
CA HIS A 74 2.26 5.45 15.01
C HIS A 74 2.96 5.69 13.68
N LEU A 75 2.21 6.20 12.72
CA LEU A 75 2.67 6.67 11.42
C LEU A 75 2.34 8.15 11.28
N MET A 76 3.29 8.98 10.84
CA MET A 76 3.06 10.42 10.59
C MET A 76 3.66 10.85 9.26
N PHE A 77 2.91 11.68 8.53
CA PHE A 77 3.26 12.17 7.20
C PHE A 77 3.69 13.63 7.26
N SER A 78 4.89 13.90 7.79
CA SER A 78 5.41 15.27 7.93
C SER A 78 6.00 15.85 6.63
N THR A 79 6.33 14.99 5.68
CA THR A 79 7.16 15.32 4.50
C THR A 79 6.49 15.02 3.17
N CYS A 80 5.23 14.60 3.18
CA CYS A 80 4.58 14.21 1.93
C CYS A 80 4.48 15.39 0.96
N ALA A 81 4.83 15.14 -0.29
CA ALA A 81 4.73 16.13 -1.34
C ALA A 81 3.26 16.57 -1.52
N ARG A 82 3.03 17.76 -2.09
CA ARG A 82 1.66 18.21 -2.42
C ARG A 82 0.91 17.28 -3.39
N MET A 83 1.61 16.35 -4.06
CA MET A 83 1.01 15.31 -4.90
C MET A 83 0.28 14.23 -4.07
N CYS A 84 0.60 14.10 -2.78
CA CYS A 84 -0.14 13.32 -1.80
C CYS A 84 -1.43 14.02 -1.33
N LEU A 85 -1.80 15.15 -1.92
CA LEU A 85 -3.07 15.82 -1.64
C LEU A 85 -3.95 15.54 -2.85
N VAL A 86 -4.85 14.56 -2.72
CA VAL A 86 -5.94 14.46 -3.70
C VAL A 86 -6.78 15.73 -3.59
N CYS A 87 -6.93 16.44 -4.71
CA CYS A 87 -7.87 17.54 -4.88
C CYS A 87 -9.32 17.07 -4.82
#